data_AF-A0A923YLE7-F1
#
_entry.id   AF-A0A923YLE7-F1
#
_cell.length_a   1.000
_cell.length_b   1.000
_cell.length_c   1.000
_cell.angle_alpha   90.00
_cell.angle_beta   90.00
_cell.angle_gamma   90.00
#
_symmetry.space_group_name_H-M   'P 1'
#
loop_
_entity.id
_entity.type
_entity.pdbx_description
1 polymer ?
#
loop_
_entity_poly.entity_id
_entity_poly.type
_entity_poly.pdbx_seq_one_letter_code
_entity_poly.pdbx_strand_id
1 'polypeptide(L)'
;MTLKSLSPSLEIASAEPSADPAGRYFNRELSWLQFNRRVLSEAANPAYPLFERLRFLSISGANLDEFFMVRVAGLRGQVLQKVEDASIDGLTPAQQLPLIAAEADALMAEQQALWSELRPLLAQAGVQVMTARDIDGPAERELG
;
A
#
# COMPACT_ATOMS: atom_id res chain seq x y z
N MET A 1 13.79 30.13 59.88
CA MET A 1 13.34 28.95 59.11
C MET A 1 12.63 29.48 57.88
N THR A 2 13.39 29.73 56.81
CA THR A 2 12.92 30.48 55.63
C THR A 2 12.80 29.49 54.47
N LEU A 3 11.57 29.18 54.06
CA LEU A 3 11.32 28.30 52.93
C LEU A 3 11.52 29.11 51.64
N LYS A 4 12.58 28.75 50.90
CA LYS A 4 12.87 29.23 49.54
C LYS A 4 11.86 28.58 48.59
N SER A 5 10.92 29.38 48.09
CA SER A 5 10.07 28.98 46.95
C SER A 5 10.94 28.98 45.70
N LEU A 6 11.20 27.80 45.15
CA LEU A 6 11.80 27.59 43.85
C LEU A 6 10.71 27.10 42.91
N SER A 7 10.11 28.00 42.15
CA SER A 7 9.34 27.63 40.95
C SER A 7 10.35 27.48 39.80
N PRO A 8 10.48 26.31 39.17
CA PRO A 8 11.26 26.22 37.95
C PRO A 8 10.43 26.84 36.83
N SER A 9 10.92 27.96 36.28
CA SER A 9 10.44 28.45 34.98
C SER A 9 10.75 27.36 33.96
N LEU A 10 9.72 26.74 33.39
CA LEU A 10 9.88 25.79 32.29
C LEU A 10 10.35 26.57 31.07
N GLU A 11 11.66 26.56 30.80
CA GLU A 11 12.19 26.97 29.51
C GLU A 11 11.67 25.97 28.48
N ILE A 12 10.63 26.36 27.74
CA ILE A 12 10.25 25.67 26.52
C ILE A 12 11.37 25.96 25.53
N ALA A 13 12.29 25.01 25.37
CA ALA A 13 13.24 25.04 24.28
C ALA A 13 12.45 25.16 22.98
N SER A 14 12.55 26.33 22.32
CA SER A 14 12.02 26.51 20.98
C SER A 14 12.83 25.60 20.07
N ALA A 15 12.29 24.42 19.75
CA ALA A 15 12.83 23.58 18.71
C ALA A 15 12.77 24.40 17.42
N GLU A 16 13.90 24.93 16.98
CA GLU A 16 13.98 25.58 15.68
C GLU A 16 13.52 24.55 14.63
N PRO A 17 12.59 24.91 13.73
CA PRO A 17 12.15 24.01 12.70
C PRO A 17 13.38 23.57 11.89
N SER A 18 13.70 22.27 11.88
CA SER A 18 14.74 21.68 11.03
C SER A 18 14.73 22.34 9.66
N ALA A 19 15.83 23.00 9.28
CA ALA A 19 15.93 23.79 8.05
C ALA A 19 15.89 22.93 6.77
N ASP A 20 15.84 21.60 6.90
CA ASP A 20 15.64 20.69 5.79
C ASP A 20 14.14 20.51 5.49
N PRO A 21 13.61 21.09 4.40
CA PRO A 21 12.21 20.90 4.03
C PRO A 21 11.89 19.45 3.68
N ALA A 22 12.86 18.62 3.26
CA ALA A 22 12.62 17.24 2.85
C ALA A 22 12.10 16.35 3.99
N GLY A 23 12.65 16.52 5.20
CA GLY A 23 12.21 15.77 6.40
C GLY A 23 10.80 16.11 6.90
N ARG A 24 10.10 17.07 6.28
CA ARG A 24 8.74 17.50 6.67
C ARG A 24 7.64 16.88 5.81
N TYR A 25 7.99 16.27 4.67
CA TYR A 25 7.02 15.72 3.74
C TYR A 25 7.17 14.21 3.59
N PHE A 26 6.05 13.52 3.40
CA PHE A 26 6.05 12.11 3.05
C PHE A 26 6.10 11.95 1.53
N ASN A 27 6.82 10.91 1.07
CA ASN A 27 6.83 10.54 -0.33
C ASN A 27 5.40 10.28 -0.83
N ARG A 28 5.03 10.89 -1.96
CA ARG A 28 3.68 10.78 -2.52
C ARG A 28 3.33 9.36 -2.94
N GLU A 29 4.26 8.63 -3.55
CA GLU A 29 4.00 7.29 -4.07
C GLU A 29 3.90 6.27 -2.93
N LEU A 30 4.77 6.38 -1.92
CA LEU A 30 4.65 5.55 -0.71
C LEU A 30 3.36 5.86 0.05
N SER A 31 2.97 7.13 0.14
CA SER A 31 1.69 7.52 0.75
C SER A 31 0.49 6.93 0.01
N TRP A 32 0.58 6.81 -1.32
CA TRP A 32 -0.43 6.14 -2.14
C TRP A 32 -0.50 4.65 -1.83
N LEU A 33 0.63 3.96 -1.69
CA LEU A 33 0.66 2.54 -1.29
C LEU A 33 0.07 2.33 0.12
N GLN A 34 0.34 3.24 1.06
CA GLN A 34 -0.28 3.22 2.40
C GLN A 34 -1.79 3.49 2.36
N PHE A 35 -2.27 4.27 1.41
CA PHE A 35 -3.71 4.36 1.15
C PHE A 35 -4.27 3.03 0.66
N ASN A 36 -3.61 2.38 -0.30
CA ASN A 36 -4.08 1.08 -0.81
C ASN A 36 -4.03 -0.03 0.25
N ARG A 37 -3.06 0.03 1.17
CA ARG A 37 -3.00 -0.85 2.36
C ARG A 37 -4.22 -0.68 3.28
N ARG A 38 -4.73 0.55 3.43
CA ARG A 38 -5.98 0.79 4.17
C ARG A 38 -7.18 0.20 3.45
N VAL A 39 -7.25 0.30 2.12
CA VAL A 39 -8.28 -0.39 1.34
C VAL A 39 -8.20 -1.92 1.54
N LEU A 40 -6.99 -2.48 1.55
CA LEU A 40 -6.78 -3.91 1.82
C LEU A 40 -7.22 -4.30 3.24
N SER A 41 -7.03 -3.43 4.24
CA SER A 41 -7.46 -3.73 5.62
C SER A 41 -8.97 -3.91 5.75
N GLU A 42 -9.77 -3.28 4.89
CA GLU A 42 -11.22 -3.52 4.84
C GLU A 42 -11.55 -4.95 4.36
N ALA A 43 -10.70 -5.57 3.51
CA ALA A 43 -10.84 -6.97 3.11
C ALA A 43 -10.54 -7.95 4.26
N ALA A 44 -9.66 -7.56 5.18
CA ALA A 44 -9.32 -8.35 6.36
C ALA A 44 -10.38 -8.27 7.47
N ASN A 45 -11.35 -7.34 7.39
CA ASN A 45 -12.31 -7.11 8.46
C ASN A 45 -13.42 -8.19 8.51
N PRO A 46 -13.46 -9.06 9.54
CA PRO A 46 -14.46 -10.12 9.63
C PRO A 46 -15.87 -9.61 9.96
N ALA A 47 -16.02 -8.33 10.35
CA ALA A 47 -17.32 -7.72 10.57
C ALA A 47 -18.10 -7.48 9.26
N TYR A 48 -17.43 -7.52 8.11
CA TYR A 48 -18.08 -7.40 6.80
C TYR A 48 -18.50 -8.76 6.23
N PRO A 49 -19.60 -8.79 5.46
CA PRO A 49 -19.98 -9.96 4.68
C PRO A 49 -18.85 -10.43 3.76
N LEU A 50 -18.78 -11.75 3.52
CA LEU A 50 -17.70 -12.38 2.77
C LEU A 50 -17.46 -11.75 1.37
N PHE A 51 -18.52 -11.41 0.65
CA PHE A 51 -18.38 -10.78 -0.66
C PHE A 51 -17.90 -9.33 -0.61
N GLU A 52 -18.20 -8.58 0.46
CA GLU A 52 -17.65 -7.24 0.65
C GLU A 52 -16.14 -7.31 0.91
N ARG A 53 -15.71 -8.31 1.71
CA ARG A 53 -14.28 -8.59 1.90
C ARG A 53 -13.58 -8.93 0.58
N LEU A 54 -14.18 -9.81 -0.23
CA LEU A 54 -13.68 -10.15 -1.57
C LEU A 54 -13.63 -8.92 -2.49
N ARG A 55 -14.64 -8.06 -2.42
CA ARG A 55 -14.71 -6.81 -3.19
C ARG A 55 -13.57 -5.88 -2.83
N PHE A 56 -13.29 -5.65 -1.55
CA PHE A 56 -12.16 -4.81 -1.12
C PHE A 56 -10.81 -5.39 -1.57
N LEU A 57 -10.64 -6.72 -1.52
CA LEU A 57 -9.44 -7.37 -2.06
C LEU A 57 -9.28 -7.09 -3.56
N SER A 58 -10.36 -7.22 -4.34
CA SER A 58 -10.36 -6.92 -5.77
C SER A 58 -10.08 -5.44 -6.07
N ILE A 59 -10.67 -4.51 -5.31
CA ILE A 59 -10.40 -3.08 -5.44
C ILE A 59 -8.92 -2.79 -5.15
N SER A 60 -8.37 -3.39 -4.10
CA SER A 60 -6.95 -3.21 -3.76
C SER A 60 -6.02 -3.68 -4.89
N GLY A 61 -6.36 -4.79 -5.56
CA GLY A 61 -5.63 -5.28 -6.74
C GLY A 61 -5.73 -4.32 -7.92
N ALA A 62 -6.94 -3.91 -8.30
CA ALA A 62 -7.15 -2.99 -9.41
C ALA A 62 -6.46 -1.63 -9.22
N ASN A 63 -6.50 -1.10 -7.99
CA ASN A 63 -5.76 0.11 -7.64
C ASN A 63 -4.26 -0.09 -7.88
N LEU A 64 -3.70 -1.23 -7.44
CA LEU A 64 -2.27 -1.51 -7.56
C LEU A 64 -1.85 -1.60 -9.04
N ASP A 65 -2.67 -2.23 -9.88
CA ASP A 65 -2.44 -2.27 -11.33
C ASP A 65 -2.40 -0.86 -11.94
N GLU A 66 -3.36 0.00 -11.59
CA GLU A 66 -3.38 1.41 -12.04
C GLU A 66 -2.11 2.16 -11.58
N PHE A 67 -1.70 1.95 -10.33
CA PHE A 67 -0.48 2.54 -9.80
C PHE A 67 0.76 2.13 -10.58
N PHE A 68 0.90 0.85 -10.94
CA PHE A 68 2.03 0.40 -11.78
C PHE A 68 1.96 0.99 -13.19
N MET A 69 0.79 0.93 -13.83
CA MET A 69 0.61 1.42 -15.20
C MET A 69 0.87 2.91 -15.35
N VAL A 70 0.51 3.72 -14.35
CA VAL A 70 0.63 5.19 -14.42
C VAL A 70 1.86 5.69 -13.68
N ARG A 71 1.99 5.36 -12.39
CA ARG A 71 2.97 5.99 -11.49
C ARG A 71 4.36 5.40 -11.64
N VAL A 72 4.47 4.07 -11.59
CA VAL A 72 5.75 3.39 -11.76
C VAL A 72 6.29 3.56 -13.18
N ALA A 73 5.43 3.46 -14.19
CA ALA A 73 5.81 3.75 -15.57
C ALA A 73 6.34 5.19 -15.75
N GLY A 74 5.69 6.18 -15.13
CA GLY A 74 6.13 7.57 -15.14
C GLY A 74 7.52 7.76 -14.51
N LEU A 75 7.76 7.19 -13.33
CA LEU A 75 9.07 7.22 -12.66
C LEU A 75 10.15 6.52 -13.49
N ARG A 76 9.85 5.36 -14.08
CA ARG A 76 10.77 4.66 -14.99
C ARG A 76 11.12 5.52 -16.20
N GLY A 77 10.14 6.21 -16.78
CA GLY A 77 10.36 7.17 -17.87
C GLY A 77 11.31 8.30 -17.49
N GLN A 78 11.15 8.88 -16.30
CA GLN A 78 12.04 9.91 -15.76
C GLN A 78 13.48 9.38 -15.57
N VAL A 79 13.63 8.17 -15.03
CA VAL A 79 14.95 7.53 -14.88
C VAL A 79 15.62 7.30 -16.23
N LEU A 80 14.88 6.84 -17.24
CA LEU A 80 15.41 6.67 -18.61
C LEU A 80 15.86 7.99 -19.23
N GLN A 81 15.18 9.09 -18.91
CA GLN A 81 15.54 10.45 -19.31
C GLN A 81 16.64 11.07 -18.42
N LYS A 82 17.16 10.33 -17.42
CA LYS A 82 18.17 10.79 -16.46
C LYS A 82 17.76 12.03 -15.68
N VAL A 83 16.47 12.12 -15.31
CA VAL A 83 15.98 13.16 -14.41
C VAL A 83 16.54 12.90 -13.01
N GLU A 84 17.23 13.90 -12.45
CA GLU A 84 17.81 13.85 -11.10
C GLU A 84 17.08 14.78 -10.11
N ASP A 85 16.09 15.55 -10.58
CA ASP A 85 15.28 16.41 -9.73
C ASP A 85 14.60 15.58 -8.64
N ALA A 86 14.92 15.90 -7.38
CA ALA A 86 14.31 15.24 -6.24
C ALA A 86 12.86 15.70 -6.06
N SER A 87 12.02 14.79 -5.58
CA SER A 87 10.69 15.14 -5.08
C SER A 87 10.78 15.97 -3.79
N ILE A 88 9.64 16.48 -3.32
CA ILE A 88 9.58 17.37 -2.15
C ILE A 88 10.10 16.73 -0.85
N ASP A 89 10.08 15.40 -0.77
CA ASP A 89 10.63 14.56 0.30
C ASP A 89 12.13 14.24 0.10
N GLY A 90 12.77 14.81 -0.92
CA GLY A 90 14.22 14.72 -1.15
C GLY A 90 14.69 13.49 -1.94
N LEU A 91 13.78 12.65 -2.45
CA LEU A 91 14.13 11.44 -3.18
C LEU A 91 14.14 11.64 -4.70
N THR A 92 15.20 11.21 -5.37
CA THR A 92 15.22 11.15 -6.85
C THR A 92 14.33 10.02 -7.38
N PRO A 93 13.87 10.08 -8.64
CA PRO A 93 13.07 9.00 -9.22
C PRO A 93 13.73 7.62 -9.11
N ALA A 94 15.06 7.56 -9.29
CA ALA A 94 15.84 6.33 -9.16
C ALA A 94 15.85 5.76 -7.73
N GLN A 95 15.83 6.64 -6.71
CA GLN A 95 15.78 6.24 -5.30
C GLN A 95 14.37 5.82 -4.87
N GLN A 96 13.32 6.38 -5.47
CA GLN A 96 11.94 6.03 -5.13
C GLN A 96 11.56 4.61 -5.58
N LEU A 97 12.00 4.19 -6.77
CA LEU A 97 11.64 2.89 -7.35
C LEU A 97 11.92 1.67 -6.44
N PRO A 98 13.10 1.49 -5.81
CA PRO A 98 13.32 0.36 -4.92
C PRO A 98 12.46 0.40 -3.65
N LEU A 99 12.17 1.60 -3.12
CA LEU A 99 11.28 1.75 -1.95
C LEU A 99 9.85 1.38 -2.30
N ILE A 100 9.38 1.84 -3.47
CA ILE A 100 8.06 1.49 -4.02
C ILE A 100 7.95 -0.01 -4.24
N ALA A 101 8.99 -0.65 -4.82
CA ALA A 101 9.00 -2.09 -5.05
C ALA A 101 8.87 -2.88 -3.75
N ALA A 102 9.65 -2.52 -2.72
CA ALA A 102 9.58 -3.20 -1.42
C ALA A 102 8.19 -3.09 -0.77
N GLU A 103 7.57 -1.90 -0.79
CA GLU A 103 6.23 -1.71 -0.23
C GLU A 103 5.14 -2.41 -1.06
N ALA A 104 5.26 -2.41 -2.39
CA ALA A 104 4.33 -3.11 -3.28
C ALA A 104 4.42 -4.63 -3.10
N ASP A 105 5.63 -5.20 -2.99
CA ASP A 105 5.84 -6.63 -2.74
C ASP A 105 5.20 -7.05 -1.41
N ALA A 106 5.38 -6.25 -0.35
CA ALA A 106 4.72 -6.50 0.94
C ALA A 106 3.19 -6.47 0.82
N LEU A 107 2.64 -5.48 0.12
CA LEU A 107 1.19 -5.37 -0.10
C LEU A 107 0.64 -6.56 -0.91
N MET A 108 1.34 -7.01 -1.95
CA MET A 108 0.95 -8.18 -2.75
C MET A 108 1.00 -9.47 -1.93
N ALA A 109 1.97 -9.62 -1.03
CA ALA A 109 2.04 -10.75 -0.12
C ALA A 109 0.83 -10.76 0.85
N GLU A 110 0.45 -9.59 1.39
CA GLU A 110 -0.76 -9.45 2.22
C GLU A 110 -2.04 -9.80 1.42
N GLN A 111 -2.16 -9.33 0.17
CA GLN A 111 -3.28 -9.68 -0.72
C GLN A 111 -3.36 -11.19 -0.96
N GLN A 112 -2.24 -11.85 -1.22
CA GLN A 112 -2.19 -13.30 -1.46
C GLN A 112 -2.55 -14.09 -0.20
N ALA A 113 -2.13 -13.63 0.97
CA ALA A 113 -2.49 -14.25 2.25
C ALA A 113 -4.01 -14.16 2.48
N LEU A 114 -4.59 -12.97 2.31
CA LEU A 114 -6.04 -12.78 2.44
C LEU A 114 -6.83 -13.58 1.41
N TRP A 115 -6.37 -13.64 0.16
CA TRP A 115 -6.98 -14.50 -0.85
C TRP A 115 -7.01 -15.97 -0.41
N SER A 116 -5.90 -16.45 0.15
CA SER A 116 -5.76 -17.83 0.61
C SER A 116 -6.69 -18.14 1.80
N GLU A 117 -7.04 -17.14 2.61
CA GLU A 117 -8.05 -17.22 3.67
C GLU A 117 -9.48 -17.19 3.11
N LEU A 118 -9.78 -16.26 2.20
CA LEU A 118 -11.14 -16.05 1.66
C LEU A 118 -11.58 -17.20 0.76
N ARG A 119 -10.67 -17.79 -0.03
CA ARG A 119 -10.98 -18.87 -0.97
C ARG A 119 -11.71 -20.07 -0.33
N PRO A 120 -11.24 -20.67 0.78
CA PRO A 120 -11.97 -21.75 1.43
C PRO A 120 -13.30 -21.31 2.08
N LEU A 121 -13.42 -20.04 2.51
CA LEU A 121 -14.69 -19.52 3.02
C LEU A 121 -15.73 -19.37 1.91
N LEU A 122 -15.31 -18.92 0.72
CA LEU A 122 -16.15 -18.87 -0.48
C LEU A 122 -16.64 -20.27 -0.84
N ALA A 123 -15.75 -21.26 -0.81
CA ALA A 123 -16.09 -22.65 -1.07
C ALA A 123 -17.18 -23.18 -0.12
N GLN A 124 -17.07 -22.86 1.18
CA GLN A 124 -18.09 -23.21 2.19
C GLN A 124 -19.43 -22.50 1.95
N ALA A 125 -19.40 -21.29 1.41
CA ALA A 125 -20.58 -20.53 1.00
C ALA A 125 -21.14 -20.97 -0.37
N GLY A 126 -20.60 -22.03 -0.98
CA GLY A 126 -21.07 -22.56 -2.27
C GLY A 126 -20.44 -21.90 -3.51
N VAL A 127 -19.44 -21.05 -3.34
CA VAL A 127 -18.70 -20.40 -4.44
C VAL A 127 -17.33 -21.04 -4.61
N GLN A 128 -17.15 -21.79 -5.71
CA GLN A 128 -15.89 -22.45 -6.04
C GLN A 128 -15.11 -21.63 -7.06
N VAL A 129 -13.82 -21.41 -6.78
CA VAL A 129 -12.90 -20.74 -7.70
C VAL A 129 -11.98 -21.80 -8.27
N MET A 130 -12.29 -22.18 -9.52
CA MET A 130 -11.65 -23.26 -10.25
C MET A 130 -10.55 -22.70 -11.15
N THR A 131 -9.46 -23.45 -11.27
CA THR A 131 -8.38 -23.22 -12.23
C THR A 131 -8.55 -24.15 -13.42
N ALA A 132 -7.82 -23.91 -14.51
CA ALA A 132 -7.85 -24.80 -15.69
C ALA A 132 -7.54 -26.28 -15.36
N ARG A 133 -6.81 -26.55 -14.26
CA ARG A 133 -6.50 -27.90 -13.80
C ARG A 133 -7.65 -28.59 -13.05
N ASP A 134 -8.63 -27.81 -12.59
CA ASP A 134 -9.79 -28.32 -11.85
C ASP A 134 -10.94 -28.70 -12.80
N ILE A 135 -10.76 -28.45 -14.11
CA ILE A 135 -11.75 -28.73 -15.16
C ILE A 135 -11.36 -30.03 -15.87
N ASP A 136 -12.12 -31.09 -15.61
CA ASP A 136 -12.05 -32.32 -16.40
C ASP A 136 -13.22 -32.37 -17.41
N GLY A 137 -12.92 -32.47 -18.71
CA GLY A 137 -13.92 -32.67 -19.77
C GLY A 137 -14.00 -31.57 -20.83
N PRO A 138 -14.86 -31.69 -21.86
CA PRO A 138 -14.93 -30.80 -23.03
C PRO A 138 -15.57 -29.43 -22.73
N ALA A 139 -15.33 -28.87 -21.54
CA ALA A 139 -15.77 -27.53 -21.14
C ALA A 139 -14.93 -26.40 -21.76
N GLU A 140 -13.87 -26.73 -22.51
CA GLU A 140 -13.07 -25.78 -23.30
C GLU A 140 -13.88 -25.07 -24.42
N ARG A 141 -15.14 -25.45 -24.68
CA ARG A 141 -15.91 -24.93 -25.82
C ARG A 141 -16.81 -23.71 -25.55
N GLU A 142 -17.00 -23.28 -24.30
CA GLU A 142 -17.90 -22.14 -24.00
C GLU A 142 -17.21 -20.92 -23.36
N LEU A 143 -15.91 -20.97 -23.09
CA LEU A 143 -15.14 -19.82 -22.61
C LEU A 143 -14.40 -19.17 -23.78
N GLY A 144 -15.18 -18.56 -24.68
CA GLY A 144 -14.69 -17.73 -25.79
C GLY A 144 -14.42 -16.29 -25.38
#